data_AF-A0A4Z2DZU6-F1
#
_entry.id   AF-A0A4Z2DZU6-F1
#
_cell.length_a   1.000
_cell.length_b   1.000
_cell.length_c   1.000
_cell.angle_alpha   90.00
_cell.angle_beta   90.00
_cell.angle_gamma   90.00
#
_symmetry.space_group_name_H-M   'P 1'
#
loop_
_entity.id
_entity.type
_entity.pdbx_description
1 polymer ?
#
loop_
_entity_poly.entity_id
_entity_poly.type
_entity_poly.pdbx_seq_one_letter_code
_entity_poly.pdbx_strand_id
1 'polypeptide(L)'
;MCTCTSLLQSLYQSLQKLLEHEGNVEEDMMLTYQISHQDLFGDPVLHDLRDQGDQIPVTKGNRQEFVGAYADYMLNTGVETQFRAFKKGFLMVTKESPLKYLFRPEEVELLICGSRVRRRRTYYIYIYYILYILYI
;
A
#
# COMPACT_ATOMS: atom_id res chain seq x y z
N MET A 1 -6.28 -18.84 0.33
CA MET A 1 -5.27 -17.79 0.61
C MET A 1 -4.96 -16.94 -0.64
N CYS A 2 -5.98 -16.46 -1.38
CA CYS A 2 -5.77 -15.71 -2.64
C CYS A 2 -6.48 -14.34 -2.69
N THR A 3 -7.16 -13.93 -1.62
CA THR A 3 -8.03 -12.74 -1.62
C THR A 3 -7.25 -11.43 -1.60
N CYS A 4 -6.16 -11.33 -0.82
CA CYS A 4 -5.40 -10.08 -0.72
C CYS A 4 -4.72 -9.68 -2.05
N THR A 5 -4.12 -10.64 -2.76
CA THR A 5 -3.48 -10.37 -4.06
C THR A 5 -4.48 -10.01 -5.14
N SER A 6 -5.67 -10.62 -5.15
CA SER A 6 -6.73 -10.27 -6.10
C SER A 6 -7.31 -8.89 -5.83
N LEU A 7 -7.48 -8.49 -4.56
CA LEU A 7 -8.02 -7.19 -4.18
C LEU A 7 -7.10 -6.04 -4.58
N LEU A 8 -5.80 -6.20 -4.37
CA LEU A 8 -4.78 -5.23 -4.79
C LEU A 8 -4.70 -5.13 -6.31
N GLN A 9 -4.92 -6.24 -7.02
CA GLN A 9 -4.92 -6.24 -8.47
C GLN A 9 -6.15 -5.56 -9.07
N SER A 10 -7.34 -5.76 -8.50
CA SER A 10 -8.54 -5.01 -8.92
C SER A 10 -8.43 -3.52 -8.60
N LEU A 11 -7.89 -3.16 -7.44
CA LEU A 11 -7.67 -1.76 -7.07
C LEU A 11 -6.69 -1.07 -8.03
N TYR A 12 -5.55 -1.72 -8.30
CA TYR A 12 -4.56 -1.23 -9.25
C TYR A 12 -5.17 -0.98 -10.63
N GLN A 13 -5.97 -1.92 -11.14
CA GLN A 13 -6.66 -1.74 -12.42
C GLN A 13 -7.64 -0.57 -12.41
N SER A 14 -8.37 -0.38 -11.32
CA SER A 14 -9.28 0.76 -11.16
C SER A 14 -8.54 2.09 -11.14
N LEU A 15 -7.42 2.18 -10.41
CA LEU A 15 -6.59 3.38 -10.36
C LEU A 15 -5.91 3.67 -11.70
N GLN A 16 -5.47 2.64 -12.43
CA GLN A 16 -4.96 2.81 -13.79
C GLN A 16 -6.02 3.35 -14.75
N LYS A 17 -7.26 2.82 -14.69
CA LYS A 17 -8.37 3.34 -15.50
C LYS A 17 -8.65 4.81 -15.21
N LEU A 18 -8.59 5.23 -13.94
CA LEU A 18 -8.72 6.63 -13.55
C LEU A 18 -7.63 7.52 -14.18
N LEU A 19 -6.38 7.02 -14.23
CA LEU A 19 -5.25 7.73 -14.86
C LEU A 19 -5.31 7.78 -16.39
N GLU A 20 -5.85 6.74 -17.01
CA GLU A 20 -5.96 6.63 -18.47
C GLU A 20 -7.24 7.28 -19.01
N HIS A 21 -8.20 7.62 -18.14
CA HIS A 21 -9.47 8.22 -18.55
C HIS A 21 -9.26 9.54 -19.31
N GLU A 22 -9.79 9.64 -20.52
CA GLU A 22 -9.63 10.82 -21.37
C GLU A 22 -10.71 11.89 -21.13
N GLY A 23 -11.89 11.46 -20.65
CA GLY A 23 -13.10 12.27 -20.43
C GLY A 23 -13.08 13.13 -19.16
N ASN A 24 -14.27 13.56 -18.73
CA ASN A 24 -14.44 14.38 -17.53
C ASN A 24 -14.50 13.47 -16.29
N VAL A 25 -13.34 13.27 -15.66
CA VAL A 25 -13.20 12.41 -14.47
C VAL A 25 -14.21 12.75 -13.36
N GLU A 26 -14.49 14.04 -13.15
CA GLU A 26 -15.37 14.49 -12.08
C GLU A 26 -16.83 14.07 -12.32
N GLU A 27 -17.33 14.28 -13.53
CA GLU A 27 -18.71 13.93 -13.92
C GLU A 27 -18.87 12.42 -14.14
N ASP A 28 -17.87 11.77 -14.73
CA ASP A 28 -17.95 10.36 -15.13
C ASP A 28 -17.77 9.40 -13.95
N MET A 29 -16.96 9.79 -12.96
CA MET A 29 -16.59 8.90 -11.84
C MET A 29 -17.11 9.39 -10.48
N MET A 30 -17.42 10.68 -10.32
CA MET A 30 -17.96 11.28 -9.09
C MET A 30 -17.21 10.84 -7.83
N LEU A 31 -15.87 10.80 -7.91
CA LEU A 31 -15.00 10.44 -6.80
C LEU A 31 -14.59 11.69 -6.02
N THR A 32 -14.39 11.55 -4.72
CA THR A 32 -13.80 12.56 -3.85
C THR A 32 -12.50 12.04 -3.24
N TYR A 33 -11.79 12.87 -2.49
CA TYR A 33 -10.58 12.47 -1.74
C TYR A 33 -10.90 11.64 -0.49
N GLN A 34 -12.16 11.31 -0.24
CA GLN A 34 -12.58 10.36 0.78
C GLN A 34 -12.68 8.95 0.20
N ILE A 35 -11.97 8.00 0.82
CA ILE A 35 -11.98 6.60 0.42
C ILE A 35 -12.69 5.76 1.47
N SER A 36 -13.30 4.65 1.03
CA SER A 36 -13.91 3.67 1.92
C SER A 36 -13.21 2.33 1.80
N HIS A 37 -13.03 1.65 2.94
CA HIS A 37 -12.59 0.27 2.99
C HIS A 37 -13.38 -0.48 4.05
N GLN A 38 -13.42 -1.82 3.96
CA GLN A 38 -14.08 -2.65 4.96
C GLN A 38 -13.09 -3.00 6.06
N ASP A 39 -13.54 -2.88 7.31
CA ASP A 39 -12.79 -3.41 8.44
C ASP A 39 -12.91 -4.95 8.54
N LEU A 40 -12.35 -5.53 9.60
CA LEU A 40 -12.36 -6.97 9.85
C LEU A 40 -13.77 -7.55 10.09
N PHE A 41 -14.74 -6.68 10.41
CA PHE A 41 -16.13 -7.02 10.66
C PHE A 41 -17.03 -6.73 9.46
N GLY A 42 -16.48 -6.13 8.39
CA GLY A 42 -17.18 -5.77 7.17
C GLY A 42 -17.81 -4.38 7.22
N ASP A 43 -17.58 -3.62 8.29
CA ASP A 43 -18.10 -2.26 8.44
C ASP A 43 -17.30 -1.29 7.56
N PRO A 44 -17.98 -0.36 6.85
CA PRO A 44 -17.30 0.62 6.02
C PRO A 44 -16.61 1.67 6.89
N VAL A 45 -15.29 1.77 6.74
CA VAL A 45 -14.47 2.80 7.35
C VAL A 45 -14.12 3.83 6.29
N LEU A 46 -14.48 5.08 6.57
CA LEU A 46 -14.15 6.23 5.74
C LEU A 46 -12.80 6.80 6.16
N HIS A 47 -11.98 7.18 5.20
CA HIS A 47 -10.71 7.85 5.42
C HIS A 47 -10.53 8.98 4.41
N ASP A 48 -10.26 10.17 4.92
CA ASP A 48 -9.97 11.33 4.09
C ASP A 48 -8.48 11.36 3.75
N LEU A 49 -8.14 11.23 2.45
CA LEU A 49 -6.75 11.28 1.97
C LEU A 49 -6.14 12.69 2.07
N ARG A 50 -6.98 13.70 2.29
CA ARG A 50 -6.65 15.12 2.50
C ARG A 50 -7.63 15.71 3.50
N ASP A 51 -7.25 16.82 4.12
CA ASP A 51 -8.17 17.59 4.95
C ASP A 51 -9.45 17.92 4.18
N GLN A 52 -10.61 17.58 4.74
CA GLN A 52 -11.93 17.75 4.10
C GLN A 52 -12.05 17.01 2.76
N GLY A 53 -11.50 15.80 2.70
CA GLY A 53 -11.47 14.98 1.48
C GLY A 53 -12.84 14.67 0.88
N ASP A 54 -13.89 14.69 1.69
CA ASP A 54 -15.29 14.55 1.27
C ASP A 54 -15.77 15.69 0.35
N GLN A 55 -15.21 16.89 0.48
CA GLN A 55 -15.57 18.08 -0.28
C GLN A 55 -14.67 18.32 -1.51
N ILE A 56 -13.60 17.55 -1.66
CA ILE A 56 -12.63 17.74 -2.73
C ILE A 56 -12.91 16.70 -3.84
N PRO A 57 -13.48 17.09 -4.99
CA PRO A 57 -13.71 16.17 -6.09
C PRO A 57 -12.39 15.78 -6.79
N VAL A 58 -12.36 14.56 -7.31
CA VAL A 58 -11.27 14.08 -8.16
C VAL A 58 -11.53 14.54 -9.59
N THR A 59 -10.58 15.29 -10.12
CA THR A 59 -10.59 15.88 -11.45
C THR A 59 -9.40 15.38 -12.26
N LYS A 60 -9.41 15.62 -13.58
CA LYS A 60 -8.29 15.25 -14.46
C LYS A 60 -6.95 15.87 -14.05
N GLY A 61 -6.98 17.06 -13.43
CA GLY A 61 -5.79 17.76 -12.96
C GLY A 61 -5.21 17.21 -11.66
N ASN A 62 -6.05 16.67 -10.76
CA ASN A 62 -5.63 16.22 -9.44
C ASN A 62 -5.60 14.67 -9.29
N ARG A 63 -6.03 13.91 -10.31
CA ARG A 63 -6.08 12.44 -10.26
C ARG A 63 -4.75 11.75 -9.96
N GLN A 64 -3.63 12.30 -10.42
CA GLN A 64 -2.30 11.72 -10.16
C GLN A 64 -1.97 11.81 -8.68
N GLU A 65 -2.28 12.95 -8.06
CA GLU A 65 -2.10 13.14 -6.64
C GLU A 65 -3.05 12.25 -5.83
N PHE A 66 -4.32 12.15 -6.23
CA PHE A 66 -5.27 11.22 -5.62
C PHE A 66 -4.75 9.78 -5.61
N VAL A 67 -4.25 9.28 -6.74
CA VAL A 67 -3.67 7.93 -6.84
C VAL A 67 -2.44 7.77 -5.95
N GLY A 68 -1.57 8.78 -5.90
CA GLY A 68 -0.40 8.80 -5.02
C GLY A 68 -0.79 8.72 -3.54
N ALA A 69 -1.73 9.56 -3.11
CA ALA A 69 -2.23 9.58 -1.74
C ALA A 69 -2.94 8.27 -1.36
N TYR A 70 -3.75 7.70 -2.27
CA TYR A 70 -4.38 6.41 -2.06
C TYR A 70 -3.32 5.31 -1.86
N ALA A 71 -2.31 5.26 -2.74
CA ALA A 71 -1.23 4.27 -2.65
C ALA A 71 -0.44 4.42 -1.34
N ASP A 72 -0.13 5.65 -0.93
CA ASP A 72 0.53 5.94 0.33
C ASP A 72 -0.29 5.46 1.53
N TYR A 73 -1.58 5.77 1.56
CA TYR A 73 -2.49 5.27 2.59
C TYR A 73 -2.49 3.74 2.67
N MET A 74 -2.64 3.05 1.53
CA MET A 74 -2.74 1.59 1.50
C MET A 74 -1.44 0.90 1.95
N LEU A 75 -0.29 1.50 1.68
CA LEU A 75 1.01 0.88 1.91
C LEU A 75 1.68 1.32 3.23
N ASN A 76 1.38 2.52 3.72
CA ASN A 76 1.91 3.06 4.96
C ASN A 76 0.83 3.11 6.04
N THR A 77 -0.11 4.05 5.90
CA THR A 77 -1.03 4.44 6.98
C THR A 77 -1.98 3.30 7.37
N GLY A 78 -2.58 2.62 6.40
CA GLY A 78 -3.56 1.56 6.61
C GLY A 78 -2.99 0.29 7.24
N VAL A 79 -1.67 0.08 7.16
CA VAL A 79 -0.97 -1.08 7.74
C VAL A 79 -0.06 -0.71 8.91
N GLU A 80 0.00 0.57 9.30
CA GLU A 80 0.97 1.10 10.24
C GLU A 80 0.95 0.37 11.58
N THR A 81 -0.25 0.10 12.11
CA THR A 81 -0.41 -0.52 13.44
C THR A 81 0.14 -1.95 13.45
N GLN A 82 -0.21 -2.74 12.44
CA GLN A 82 0.22 -4.13 12.28
C GLN A 82 1.72 -4.18 11.98
N PHE A 83 2.19 -3.29 11.11
CA PHE A 83 3.59 -3.17 10.74
C PHE A 83 4.45 -2.76 11.94
N ARG A 84 3.99 -1.81 12.76
CA ARG A 84 4.70 -1.37 13.98
C ARG A 84 4.85 -2.52 14.99
N ALA A 85 3.80 -3.32 15.17
CA ALA A 85 3.87 -4.50 16.04
C ALA A 85 4.88 -5.52 15.50
N PHE A 86 4.87 -5.78 14.19
CA PHE A 86 5.85 -6.65 13.52
C PHE A 86 7.28 -6.11 13.65
N LYS A 87 7.52 -4.83 13.34
CA LYS A 87 8.82 -4.14 13.47
C LYS A 87 9.34 -4.25 14.89
N LYS A 88 8.49 -4.06 15.90
CA LYS A 88 8.87 -4.23 17.31
C LYS A 88 9.33 -5.66 17.61
N GLY A 89 8.58 -6.68 17.18
CA GLY A 89 8.95 -8.09 17.36
C GLY A 89 10.27 -8.43 16.66
N PHE A 90 10.44 -7.98 15.42
CA PHE A 90 11.66 -8.18 14.64
C PHE A 90 12.88 -7.51 15.29
N LEU A 91 12.74 -6.27 15.75
CA LEU A 91 13.82 -5.54 16.42
C LEU A 91 14.18 -6.15 17.78
N MET A 92 13.25 -6.78 18.50
CA MET A 92 13.57 -7.46 19.76
C MET A 92 14.52 -8.65 19.54
N VAL A 93 14.39 -9.36 18.43
CA VAL A 93 15.24 -10.53 18.12
C VAL A 93 16.56 -10.12 17.45
N THR A 94 16.59 -8.97 16.79
CA THR A 94 17.76 -8.49 16.02
C THR A 94 18.59 -7.40 16.73
N LYS A 95 18.20 -7.01 17.96
CA LYS A 95 18.77 -5.88 18.72
C LYS A 95 20.28 -5.94 18.99
N GLU A 96 20.86 -7.14 19.07
CA GLU A 96 22.32 -7.35 19.24
C GLU A 96 22.99 -7.94 17.99
N SER A 97 22.23 -8.08 16.90
CA SER A 97 22.71 -8.74 15.70
C SER A 97 23.10 -7.70 14.65
N PRO A 98 24.24 -7.86 13.93
CA PRO A 98 24.64 -6.97 12.85
C PRO A 98 23.69 -7.01 11.62
N LEU A 99 22.58 -7.76 11.71
CA LEU A 99 21.57 -7.91 10.66
C LEU A 99 21.05 -6.57 10.10
N LYS A 100 20.93 -5.54 10.96
CA LYS A 100 20.51 -4.19 10.52
C LYS A 100 21.48 -3.55 9.50
N TYR A 101 22.76 -3.90 9.57
CA TYR A 101 23.82 -3.36 8.71
C TYR A 101 24.29 -4.34 7.64
N LEU A 102 24.01 -5.63 7.81
CA LEU A 102 24.50 -6.70 6.93
C LEU A 102 23.52 -7.08 5.84
N PHE A 103 22.21 -6.94 6.07
CA PHE A 103 21.23 -7.47 5.12
C PHE A 103 20.68 -6.37 4.23
N ARG A 104 20.89 -6.52 2.92
CA ARG A 104 20.13 -5.78 1.93
C ARG A 104 18.66 -6.23 1.98
N PRO A 105 17.71 -5.38 1.54
CA PRO A 105 16.30 -5.74 1.45
C PRO A 105 16.07 -7.17 0.89
N GLU A 106 16.76 -7.49 -0.18
CA GLU A 106 16.62 -8.75 -0.92
C GLU A 106 17.11 -9.97 -0.11
N GLU A 107 18.04 -9.79 0.81
CA GLU A 107 18.58 -10.87 1.65
C GLU A 107 17.68 -11.15 2.87
N VAL A 108 17.01 -10.10 3.40
CA VAL A 108 15.94 -10.27 4.40
C VAL A 108 14.75 -11.00 3.78
N GLU A 109 14.39 -10.66 2.53
CA GLU A 109 13.39 -11.41 1.77
C GLU A 109 13.79 -12.88 1.64
N LEU A 110 15.04 -13.16 1.28
CA LEU A 110 15.54 -14.52 1.14
C LEU A 110 15.51 -15.30 2.47
N LEU A 111 15.82 -14.64 3.59
CA LEU A 111 15.75 -15.22 4.94
C LEU A 111 14.32 -15.57 5.36
N ILE A 112 13.36 -14.67 5.09
CA ILE A 112 11.96 -14.83 5.53
C ILE A 112 11.19 -15.76 4.58
N CYS A 113 11.42 -15.64 3.26
CA CYS A 113 10.64 -16.33 2.24
C CYS A 113 11.35 -17.56 1.63
N GLY A 114 12.63 -17.78 1.96
CA GLY A 114 13.49 -18.78 1.33
C GLY A 114 13.94 -18.39 -0.09
N SER A 115 14.95 -19.08 -0.63
CA SER A 115 15.39 -18.87 -2.02
C SER A 115 14.33 -19.38 -3.00
N ARG A 116 13.84 -18.51 -3.88
CA ARG A 116 12.78 -18.86 -4.84
C ARG A 116 13.36 -19.08 -6.24
N VAL A 117 13.56 -20.35 -6.57
CA VAL A 117 13.47 -20.80 -7.96
C VAL A 117 12.03 -20.55 -8.41
N ARG A 118 11.80 -19.42 -9.08
CA ARG A 118 10.61 -19.11 -9.91
C ARG A 118 9.32 -18.68 -9.17
N ARG A 119 9.16 -17.38 -8.84
CA ARG A 119 7.83 -16.72 -8.76
C ARG A 119 7.84 -15.25 -9.24
N ARG A 120 6.66 -14.82 -9.71
CA ARG A 120 6.35 -13.66 -10.57
C ARG A 120 6.64 -12.28 -9.92
N ARG A 121 6.99 -11.30 -10.78
CA ARG A 121 7.49 -9.94 -10.50
C ARG A 121 6.64 -9.04 -9.56
N THR A 122 5.40 -9.39 -9.22
CA THR A 122 4.48 -8.48 -8.50
C THR A 122 4.71 -8.44 -6.98
N TYR A 123 5.36 -9.45 -6.39
CA TYR A 123 5.68 -9.49 -4.95
C TYR A 123 6.83 -8.56 -4.55
N TYR A 124 7.63 -8.12 -5.52
CA TYR A 124 8.81 -7.29 -5.27
C TYR A 124 8.42 -5.90 -4.73
N ILE A 125 7.31 -5.31 -5.17
CA ILE A 125 6.92 -3.96 -4.71
C ILE A 125 6.52 -3.97 -3.23
N TYR A 126 5.75 -4.96 -2.79
CA TYR A 126 5.29 -5.07 -1.39
C TYR A 126 6.44 -5.35 -0.43
N ILE A 127 7.43 -6.15 -0.87
CA ILE A 127 8.58 -6.51 -0.06
C ILE A 127 9.59 -5.35 -0.03
N TYR A 128 9.91 -4.72 -1.18
CA TYR A 128 10.76 -3.53 -1.22
C TYR A 128 10.22 -2.39 -0.35
N TYR A 129 8.89 -2.23 -0.27
CA TYR A 129 8.27 -1.19 0.55
C TYR A 129 8.28 -1.53 2.04
N ILE A 130 7.96 -2.78 2.42
CA ILE A 130 8.15 -3.30 3.79
C ILE A 130 9.60 -3.10 4.27
N LEU A 131 10.57 -3.22 3.37
CA LEU A 131 11.99 -3.05 3.67
C LEU A 131 12.44 -1.59 3.68
N TYR A 132 11.81 -0.72 2.88
CA TYR A 132 12.00 0.73 2.94
C TYR A 132 11.52 1.30 4.29
N ILE A 133 10.40 0.83 4.84
CA ILE A 133 9.88 1.25 6.16
C ILE A 133 10.69 0.64 7.34
N LEU A 134 11.41 -0.47 7.12
CA LEU A 134 12.37 -1.00 8.11
C LEU A 134 13.66 -0.16 8.19
N TYR A 135 13.95 0.67 7.18
CA TYR A 135 15.19 1.47 7.07
C TYR A 135 15.02 2.99 7.33
N ILE A 136 13.85 3.41 7.84
CA ILE A 136 13.63 4.67 8.58
C ILE A 136 13.31 4.31 10.04
#